data_AF-A0A359EWF9-F1
#
_entry.id   AF-A0A359EWF9-F1
#
_cell.length_a   1.000
_cell.length_b   1.000
_cell.length_c   1.000
_cell.angle_alpha   90.00
_cell.angle_beta   90.00
_cell.angle_gamma   90.00
#
_symmetry.space_group_name_H-M   'P 1'
#
loop_
_entity.id
_entity.type
_entity.pdbx_description
1 polymer ?
#
loop_
_entity_poly.entity_id
_entity_poly.type
_entity_poly.pdbx_seq_one_letter_code
_entity_poly.pdbx_strand_id
1 'polypeptide(L)'
;GAMFLGTDSPEPLGDYFAGPNHVLPTGGTAKFYSVLNVETFMKKTSIIAYTNKALLEAADDIIAMAEAEGLRAHANAIRKRQG
;
A
#
# COMPACT_ATOMS: atom_id res chain seq x y z
N GLY A 1 5.57 17.56 1.28
CA GLY A 1 5.69 19.02 1.37
C GLY A 1 4.72 19.66 0.39
N ALA A 2 4.81 20.98 0.22
CA ALA A 2 4.06 21.73 -0.78
C ALA A 2 5.04 22.53 -1.66
N MET A 3 4.65 22.80 -2.90
CA MET A 3 5.41 23.66 -3.81
C MET A 3 4.56 24.86 -4.20
N PHE A 4 5.17 26.04 -4.18
CA PHE A 4 4.55 27.30 -4.53
C PHE A 4 5.30 27.87 -5.74
N LEU A 5 4.58 28.24 -6.80
CA LEU A 5 5.18 28.60 -8.09
C LEU A 5 4.77 30.01 -8.51
N GLY A 6 5.76 30.86 -8.81
CA GLY A 6 5.55 32.24 -9.24
C GLY A 6 5.41 33.23 -8.07
N THR A 7 5.46 34.53 -8.40
CA THR A 7 5.46 35.64 -7.42
C THR A 7 4.13 35.79 -6.68
N ASP A 8 3.02 35.36 -7.30
CA ASP A 8 1.67 35.53 -6.76
C ASP A 8 1.17 34.30 -5.97
N SER A 9 2.07 33.36 -5.66
CA SER A 9 1.78 32.18 -4.84
C SER A 9 2.56 32.22 -3.52
N PRO A 10 2.31 33.18 -2.61
CA PRO A 10 3.01 33.23 -1.33
C PRO A 10 2.55 32.09 -0.41
N GLU A 11 3.40 31.66 0.52
CA GLU A 11 3.10 30.55 1.44
C GLU A 11 1.78 30.71 2.24
N PRO A 12 1.41 31.90 2.74
CA PRO A 12 0.13 32.08 3.44
C PRO A 12 -1.11 31.78 2.58
N LEU A 13 -1.01 31.89 1.24
CA LEU A 13 -2.11 31.49 0.35
C LEU A 13 -2.41 29.99 0.50
N GLY A 14 -1.37 29.16 0.63
CA GLY A 14 -1.48 27.72 0.85
C GLY A 14 -1.99 27.36 2.24
N ASP A 15 -1.64 28.17 3.24
CA ASP A 15 -2.06 27.94 4.62
C ASP A 15 -3.54 28.19 4.86
N TYR A 16 -4.14 29.12 4.11
CA TYR A 16 -5.48 29.61 4.43
C TYR A 16 -6.52 29.38 3.33
N PHE A 17 -6.16 29.36 2.05
CA PHE A 17 -7.17 29.50 0.99
C PHE A 17 -7.00 28.59 -0.23
N ALA A 18 -5.78 28.27 -0.65
CA ALA A 18 -5.55 27.57 -1.92
C ALA A 18 -6.16 26.16 -1.98
N GLY A 19 -6.41 25.53 -0.82
CA GLY A 19 -7.04 24.20 -0.71
C GLY A 19 -6.13 23.05 -0.26
N PRO A 20 -4.82 22.99 -0.61
CA PRO A 20 -3.92 22.01 -0.03
C PRO A 20 -3.88 22.07 1.50
N ASN A 21 -3.61 20.94 2.15
CA ASN A 21 -3.51 20.90 3.61
C ASN A 21 -2.15 21.45 4.07
N HIS A 22 -2.14 22.38 5.03
CA HIS A 22 -0.91 22.96 5.58
C HIS A 22 -0.24 22.13 6.69
N VAL A 23 -0.83 20.98 7.07
CA VAL A 23 -0.17 20.01 7.95
C VAL A 23 0.84 19.21 7.12
N LEU A 24 2.05 19.74 7.07
CA LEU A 24 3.15 19.26 6.25
C LEU A 24 4.23 18.54 7.09
N PRO A 25 4.94 17.56 6.50
CA PRO A 25 6.11 16.95 7.13
C PRO A 25 7.28 17.95 7.22
N THR A 26 7.84 18.11 8.42
CA THR A 26 8.99 18.99 8.73
C THR A 26 10.21 18.19 9.19
N GLY A 27 11.33 18.83 9.54
CA GLY A 27 12.53 18.13 10.04
C GLY A 27 13.17 17.17 9.03
N GLY A 28 13.06 17.45 7.73
CA GLY A 28 13.59 16.59 6.65
C GLY A 28 12.74 15.36 6.33
N THR A 29 11.61 15.17 7.02
CA THR A 29 10.75 13.99 6.85
C THR A 29 9.94 13.99 5.56
N ALA A 30 9.91 15.12 4.83
CA ALA A 30 9.34 15.19 3.48
C ALA A 30 10.02 14.23 2.47
N LYS A 31 11.17 13.64 2.81
CA LYS A 31 11.82 12.56 2.05
C LYS A 31 11.03 11.25 2.02
N PHE A 32 10.17 11.01 3.01
CA PHE A 32 9.44 9.74 3.18
C PHE A 32 8.00 9.88 3.67
N TYR A 33 7.57 11.06 4.11
CA TYR A 33 6.18 11.34 4.45
C TYR A 33 5.51 12.32 3.46
N SER A 34 4.21 12.10 3.27
CA SER A 34 3.32 12.95 2.49
C SER A 34 2.64 14.01 3.36
N VAL A 35 2.06 15.02 2.71
CA VAL A 35 1.12 15.98 3.34
C VAL A 35 -0.11 15.24 3.89
N LEU A 36 -0.68 15.73 4.99
CA LEU A 36 -1.96 15.23 5.51
C LEU A 36 -3.05 15.32 4.43
N ASN A 37 -3.72 14.20 4.16
CA ASN A 37 -4.75 14.11 3.15
C ASN A 37 -5.85 13.12 3.57
N VAL A 38 -6.89 13.00 2.76
CA VAL A 38 -8.01 12.09 3.05
C VAL A 38 -7.58 10.64 3.22
N GLU A 39 -6.57 10.16 2.46
CA GLU A 39 -6.07 8.79 2.60
C GLU A 39 -5.45 8.52 3.97
N THR A 40 -4.97 9.56 4.67
CA THR A 40 -4.42 9.43 6.03
C THR A 40 -5.48 8.93 7.03
N PHE A 41 -6.74 9.25 6.76
CA PHE A 41 -7.89 8.84 7.58
C PHE A 41 -8.58 7.58 7.05
N MET A 42 -8.09 7.02 5.93
CA MET A 42 -8.62 5.79 5.35
C MET A 42 -7.74 4.59 5.70
N LYS A 43 -8.31 3.39 5.59
CA LYS A 43 -7.56 2.13 5.63
C LYS A 43 -7.74 1.42 4.29
N LYS A 44 -6.63 0.97 3.69
CA LYS A 44 -6.63 0.17 2.47
C LYS A 44 -6.60 -1.31 2.86
N THR A 45 -7.56 -2.10 2.39
CA THR A 45 -7.68 -3.54 2.66
C THR A 45 -7.71 -4.30 1.36
N SER A 46 -6.81 -5.25 1.18
CA SER A 46 -6.82 -6.16 0.03
C SER A 46 -7.81 -7.30 0.26
N ILE A 47 -8.69 -7.53 -0.72
CA ILE A 47 -9.61 -8.67 -0.73
C ILE A 47 -9.11 -9.65 -1.79
N ILE A 48 -8.83 -10.89 -1.38
CA ILE A 48 -8.35 -11.96 -2.25
C ILE A 48 -9.40 -13.07 -2.27
N ALA A 49 -9.91 -13.38 -3.46
CA ALA A 49 -10.88 -14.44 -3.68
C ALA A 49 -10.50 -15.24 -4.92
N TYR A 50 -10.41 -16.57 -4.78
CA TYR A 50 -10.03 -17.50 -5.84
C TYR A 50 -11.11 -18.56 -6.01
N THR A 51 -11.34 -18.97 -7.25
CA THR A 51 -12.03 -20.25 -7.50
C THR A 51 -11.07 -21.39 -7.19
N ASN A 52 -11.62 -22.56 -6.84
CA ASN A 52 -10.78 -23.74 -6.63
C ASN A 52 -9.95 -24.05 -7.89
N LYS A 53 -10.55 -23.96 -9.09
CA LYS A 53 -9.84 -24.16 -10.36
C LYS A 53 -8.60 -23.25 -10.50
N ALA A 54 -8.76 -21.94 -10.30
CA ALA A 54 -7.65 -20.99 -10.40
C ALA A 54 -6.56 -21.24 -9.34
N LEU A 55 -6.94 -21.74 -8.15
CA LEU A 55 -5.96 -22.13 -7.13
C LEU A 55 -5.16 -23.35 -7.57
N LEU A 56 -5.81 -24.34 -8.17
CA LEU A 56 -5.16 -25.55 -8.65
C LEU A 56 -4.17 -25.27 -9.79
N GLU A 57 -4.47 -24.29 -10.65
CA GLU A 57 -3.56 -23.85 -11.71
C GLU A 57 -2.24 -23.27 -11.17
N ALA A 58 -2.23 -22.71 -9.95
CA ALA A 58 -1.03 -22.15 -9.30
C ALA A 58 -0.49 -23.02 -8.15
N ALA A 59 -1.12 -24.18 -7.88
CA ALA A 59 -0.89 -24.92 -6.65
C ALA A 59 0.56 -25.43 -6.52
N ASP A 60 1.11 -25.97 -7.60
CA ASP A 60 2.43 -26.58 -7.59
C ASP A 60 3.54 -25.52 -7.40
N ASP A 61 3.38 -24.34 -8.00
CA ASP A 61 4.30 -23.21 -7.80
C ASP A 61 4.27 -22.72 -6.34
N ILE A 62 3.07 -22.60 -5.75
CA ILE A 62 2.92 -22.18 -4.35
C ILE A 62 3.54 -23.22 -3.41
N ILE A 63 3.33 -24.50 -3.68
CA ILE A 63 3.93 -25.60 -2.91
C ILE A 63 5.46 -25.53 -3.01
N ALA A 64 6.01 -25.39 -4.22
CA ALA A 64 7.44 -25.31 -4.43
C ALA A 64 8.08 -24.14 -3.67
N MET A 65 7.48 -22.95 -3.74
CA MET A 65 7.93 -21.78 -2.97
C MET A 65 7.87 -22.04 -1.46
N ALA A 66 6.73 -22.56 -0.97
CA ALA A 66 6.55 -22.82 0.46
C ALA A 66 7.52 -23.89 0.99
N GLU A 67 7.89 -24.88 0.18
CA GLU A 67 8.89 -25.88 0.56
C GLU A 67 10.32 -25.33 0.52
N ALA A 68 10.67 -24.50 -0.46
CA ALA A 68 11.94 -23.80 -0.51
C ALA A 68 12.16 -22.89 0.71
N GLU A 69 11.09 -22.29 1.23
CA GLU A 69 11.09 -21.49 2.47
C GLU A 69 11.02 -22.34 3.76
N GLY A 70 10.89 -23.66 3.67
CA GLY A 70 10.74 -24.56 4.82
C GLY A 70 9.36 -24.49 5.50
N LEU A 71 8.39 -23.82 4.90
CA LEU A 71 7.03 -23.60 5.42
C LEU A 71 6.08 -24.77 5.08
N ARG A 72 6.36 -25.96 5.62
CA ARG A 72 5.59 -27.18 5.34
C ARG A 72 4.09 -27.05 5.58
N ALA A 73 3.67 -26.27 6.59
CA ALA A 73 2.25 -26.04 6.88
C ALA A 73 1.54 -25.25 5.77
N HIS A 74 2.24 -24.31 5.11
CA HIS A 74 1.70 -23.53 4.00
C HIS A 74 1.51 -24.42 2.77
N ALA A 75 2.53 -25.21 2.40
CA ALA A 75 2.44 -26.19 1.32
C ALA A 75 1.29 -27.19 1.56
N ASN A 76 1.18 -27.72 2.78
CA ASN A 76 0.13 -28.68 3.12
C ASN A 76 -1.28 -28.08 3.06
N ALA A 77 -1.45 -26.77 3.31
CA ALA A 77 -2.73 -26.11 3.14
C ALA A 77 -3.19 -26.14 1.67
N ILE A 78 -2.27 -26.00 0.72
CA ILE A 78 -2.58 -26.11 -0.71
C ILE A 78 -2.87 -27.56 -1.10
N ARG A 79 -2.02 -28.51 -0.68
CA ARG A 79 -2.21 -29.95 -0.96
C ARG A 79 -3.58 -30.46 -0.55
N LYS A 80 -4.07 -30.05 0.63
CA LYS A 80 -5.44 -30.40 1.12
C LYS A 80 -6.58 -29.93 0.20
N ARG A 81 -6.31 -29.03 -0.75
CA ARG A 81 -7.29 -28.50 -1.70
C ARG A 81 -7.15 -29.11 -3.10
N GLN A 82 -6.06 -29.84 -3.36
CA GLN A 82 -5.85 -30.63 -4.58
C GLN A 82 -6.62 -31.97 -4.56
N GLY A 83 -6.92 -32.49 -3.36
CA GLY A 83 -7.55 -33.78 -3.14
C GLY A 83 -6.75 -34.61 -2.16
#